data_AF-A0A8T7JE24-F1
#
_entry.id   AF-A0A8T7JE24-F1
#
_cell.length_a   1.000
_cell.length_b   1.000
_cell.length_c   1.000
_cell.angle_alpha   90.00
_cell.angle_beta   90.00
_cell.angle_gamma   90.00
#
_symmetry.space_group_name_H-M   'P 1'
#
loop_
_entity.id
_entity.type
_entity.pdbx_description
1 polymer ?
#
loop_
_entity_poly.entity_id
_entity_poly.type
_entity_poly.pdbx_seq_one_letter_code
_entity_poly.pdbx_strand_id
1 'polypeptide(L)'
;MIFRPIVIGVTLALAGCGGSGNSSPPPTQSTSKTYNGAGSKWELTLNSDNTCTLTESDSNLFIDATCENLSTGFLQITVTSATGNNAPAIGSVTYGFELSGYMLPFVSFSEDKLLPTIISGNCPTGDLKHNFIVSYAKSNSATSDFDGWGTFGYWESNRTNNTLTVKVYDRNGNLTNTFTPTFDIGAACSNGSFFQADQDGGEDTTAYFSESGGLIWHQESTTDQRIENDFMIPYDDGISSVSQLDGNYIGYTISGNGQTNYTSTPVNVSVSNGVFTLKKVNLVTGVTAGSTHSSFTLNAEISGTRGLLQGLVTEYDETVANNNEGIGCAIDLNAGNSGKDVIICGGMLPDGTKKNLYSAILVSK
;
A
#
# COMPACT_ATOMS: atom_id res chain seq x y z
N MET A 1 -49.42 -30.99 -30.26
CA MET A 1 -49.93 -30.21 -29.12
C MET A 1 -49.32 -28.82 -29.20
N ILE A 2 -50.19 -27.82 -29.31
CA ILE A 2 -49.88 -26.40 -29.48
C ILE A 2 -49.97 -25.75 -28.10
N PHE A 3 -48.92 -25.06 -27.65
CA PHE A 3 -48.95 -24.02 -26.59
C PHE A 3 -47.68 -23.17 -26.80
N ARG A 4 -47.76 -22.06 -27.55
CA ARG A 4 -48.12 -20.67 -27.19
C ARG A 4 -47.12 -19.96 -26.25
N PRO A 5 -46.50 -18.84 -26.69
CA PRO A 5 -45.58 -18.03 -25.89
C PRO A 5 -46.34 -17.10 -24.93
N ILE A 6 -45.70 -16.81 -23.78
CA ILE A 6 -46.14 -15.79 -22.82
C ILE A 6 -45.68 -14.43 -23.32
N VAL A 7 -46.64 -13.56 -23.59
CA VAL A 7 -46.47 -12.13 -23.85
C VAL A 7 -46.42 -11.42 -22.49
N ILE A 8 -45.28 -10.81 -22.15
CA ILE A 8 -45.19 -9.87 -21.03
C ILE A 8 -45.42 -8.47 -21.62
N GLY A 9 -46.58 -7.89 -21.31
CA GLY A 9 -46.90 -6.51 -21.64
C GLY A 9 -46.11 -5.55 -20.74
N VAL A 10 -45.24 -4.75 -21.34
CA VAL A 10 -44.65 -3.58 -20.70
C VAL A 10 -45.59 -2.40 -20.93
N THR A 11 -46.24 -1.96 -19.87
CA THR A 11 -47.04 -0.74 -19.86
C THR A 11 -46.09 0.46 -19.81
N LEU A 12 -45.92 1.15 -20.94
CA LEU A 12 -45.36 2.51 -20.93
C LEU A 12 -46.38 3.46 -20.28
N ALA A 13 -46.05 3.97 -19.10
CA ALA A 13 -46.71 5.15 -18.54
C ALA A 13 -45.85 6.38 -18.86
N LEU A 14 -46.18 7.07 -19.94
CA LEU A 14 -45.78 8.46 -20.17
C LEU A 14 -46.77 9.35 -19.41
N ALA A 15 -46.32 9.93 -18.30
CA ALA A 15 -46.98 11.06 -17.66
C ALA A 15 -45.99 12.24 -17.65
N GLY A 16 -46.23 13.19 -18.55
CA GLY A 16 -45.68 14.53 -18.42
C GLY A 16 -46.64 15.41 -17.63
N CYS A 17 -46.10 16.29 -16.79
CA CYS A 17 -46.71 17.59 -16.51
C CYS A 17 -45.63 18.54 -16.01
N GLY A 18 -45.57 19.71 -16.63
CA GLY A 18 -44.60 20.76 -16.32
C GLY A 18 -44.87 21.43 -14.97
N GLY A 19 -43.78 21.83 -14.34
CA GLY A 19 -43.76 22.80 -13.25
C GLY A 19 -42.43 23.51 -13.29
N SER A 20 -42.45 24.81 -13.57
CA SER A 20 -41.29 25.69 -13.39
C SER A 20 -40.90 25.74 -11.92
N GLY A 21 -40.07 24.79 -11.49
CA GLY A 21 -39.37 24.83 -10.22
C GLY A 21 -37.98 25.40 -10.44
N ASN A 22 -37.63 26.46 -9.71
CA ASN A 22 -36.24 26.87 -9.53
C ASN A 22 -35.45 25.63 -9.06
N SER A 23 -34.69 25.04 -9.98
CA SER A 23 -33.70 24.04 -9.67
C SER A 23 -32.58 24.73 -8.89
N SER A 24 -32.66 24.70 -7.55
CA SER A 24 -31.43 24.72 -6.76
C SER A 24 -30.52 23.64 -7.34
N PRO A 25 -29.23 23.93 -7.58
CA PRO A 25 -28.29 22.89 -7.95
C PRO A 25 -28.46 21.73 -6.95
N PRO A 26 -28.47 20.46 -7.41
CA PRO A 26 -28.44 19.35 -6.47
C PRO A 26 -27.26 19.62 -5.51
N PRO A 27 -27.44 19.46 -4.19
CA PRO A 27 -26.35 19.65 -3.25
C PRO A 27 -25.19 18.80 -3.77
N THR A 28 -24.06 19.44 -4.07
CA THR A 28 -22.81 18.75 -4.37
C THR A 28 -22.59 17.76 -3.25
N GLN A 29 -22.84 16.49 -3.55
CA GLN A 29 -22.79 15.42 -2.57
C GLN A 29 -21.34 15.42 -2.07
N SER A 30 -21.15 15.87 -0.82
CA SER A 30 -19.86 15.81 -0.14
C SER A 30 -19.51 14.33 -0.03
N THR A 31 -18.71 13.81 -0.95
CA THR A 31 -18.24 12.44 -0.90
C THR A 31 -17.07 12.40 0.06
N SER A 32 -17.28 11.88 1.27
CA SER A 32 -16.20 11.46 2.15
C SER A 32 -15.52 10.24 1.55
N LYS A 33 -14.21 10.10 1.76
CA LYS A 33 -13.43 8.91 1.37
C LYS A 33 -12.94 8.22 2.62
N THR A 34 -13.22 6.93 2.76
CA THR A 34 -12.79 6.14 3.91
C THR A 34 -11.71 5.15 3.49
N TYR A 35 -10.59 5.21 4.17
CA TYR A 35 -9.41 4.39 3.95
C TYR A 35 -9.25 3.39 5.10
N ASN A 36 -9.19 2.11 4.77
CA ASN A 36 -9.01 1.01 5.71
C ASN A 36 -7.55 0.58 5.75
N GLY A 37 -7.02 0.44 6.95
CA GLY A 37 -5.63 0.07 7.20
C GLY A 37 -5.41 -1.43 7.41
N ALA A 38 -4.13 -1.81 7.41
CA ALA A 38 -3.71 -3.18 7.64
C ALA A 38 -4.29 -3.76 8.95
N GLY A 39 -4.72 -5.02 8.90
CA GLY A 39 -5.39 -5.71 10.02
C GLY A 39 -6.77 -5.16 10.38
N SER A 40 -7.34 -4.22 9.60
CA SER A 40 -8.62 -3.54 9.89
C SER A 40 -8.67 -2.86 11.26
N LYS A 41 -7.49 -2.55 11.79
CA LYS A 41 -7.35 -1.82 13.05
C LYS A 41 -7.56 -0.34 12.84
N TRP A 42 -7.05 0.19 11.73
CA TRP A 42 -7.08 1.61 11.42
C TRP A 42 -8.14 1.95 10.36
N GLU A 43 -8.85 3.05 10.58
CA GLU A 43 -9.71 3.67 9.57
C GLU A 43 -9.43 5.17 9.53
N LEU A 44 -9.24 5.72 8.34
CA LEU A 44 -9.08 7.15 8.10
C LEU A 44 -10.16 7.65 7.14
N THR A 45 -11.02 8.56 7.58
CA THR A 45 -12.01 9.20 6.70
C THR A 45 -11.61 10.64 6.39
N LEU A 46 -11.46 10.95 5.10
CA LEU A 46 -11.26 12.31 4.57
C LEU A 46 -12.60 12.91 4.16
N ASN A 47 -12.97 14.04 4.75
CA ASN A 47 -14.18 14.78 4.40
C ASN A 47 -13.87 15.89 3.40
N SER A 48 -14.88 16.31 2.65
CA SER A 48 -14.73 17.35 1.62
C SER A 48 -14.49 18.76 2.19
N ASP A 49 -14.68 18.96 3.49
CA ASP A 49 -14.50 20.21 4.21
C ASP A 49 -13.11 20.34 4.87
N ASN A 50 -12.15 19.51 4.46
CA ASN A 50 -10.81 19.41 5.03
C ASN A 50 -10.77 18.96 6.50
N THR A 51 -11.85 18.38 7.01
CA THR A 51 -11.80 17.61 8.24
C THR A 51 -11.48 16.15 7.94
N CYS A 52 -10.96 15.44 8.92
CA CYS A 52 -10.75 14.01 8.84
C CYS A 52 -10.88 13.36 10.20
N THR A 53 -11.27 12.08 10.19
CA THR A 53 -11.37 11.27 11.39
C THR A 53 -10.46 10.07 11.26
N LEU A 54 -9.75 9.73 12.34
CA LEU A 54 -8.94 8.52 12.43
C LEU A 54 -9.46 7.67 13.58
N THR A 55 -9.64 6.37 13.34
CA THR A 55 -9.95 5.41 14.40
C THR A 55 -8.93 4.28 14.42
N GLU A 56 -8.62 3.78 15.62
CA GLU A 56 -7.86 2.55 15.83
C GLU A 56 -8.59 1.66 16.84
N SER A 57 -8.96 0.45 16.42
CA SER A 57 -9.90 -0.38 17.16
C SER A 57 -9.30 -1.13 18.36
N ASP A 58 -8.02 -1.51 18.35
CA ASP A 58 -7.41 -2.26 19.48
C ASP A 58 -7.33 -1.37 20.73
N SER A 59 -6.94 -0.11 20.56
CA SER A 59 -6.76 0.86 21.65
C SER A 59 -7.99 1.73 21.89
N ASN A 60 -9.07 1.54 21.11
CA ASN A 60 -10.26 2.38 21.08
C ASN A 60 -9.90 3.86 20.90
N LEU A 61 -8.93 4.15 20.02
CA LEU A 61 -8.48 5.48 19.71
C LEU A 61 -9.41 6.12 18.69
N PHE A 62 -9.89 7.32 18.99
CA PHE A 62 -10.69 8.13 18.08
C PHE A 62 -10.06 9.52 18.01
N ILE A 63 -9.80 10.01 16.81
CA ILE A 63 -9.16 11.30 16.56
C ILE A 63 -10.00 12.07 15.57
N ASP A 64 -10.37 13.29 15.93
CA ASP A 64 -10.82 14.31 14.99
C ASP A 64 -9.62 15.18 14.60
N ALA A 65 -9.52 15.51 13.33
CA ALA A 65 -8.40 16.26 12.78
C ALA A 65 -8.83 17.18 11.64
N THR A 66 -7.95 18.13 11.29
CA THR A 66 -7.96 18.81 10.00
C THR A 66 -6.93 18.18 9.08
N CYS A 67 -7.25 18.08 7.80
CA CYS A 67 -6.44 17.47 6.76
C CYS A 67 -6.16 18.49 5.65
N GLU A 68 -4.88 18.80 5.41
CA GLU A 68 -4.47 19.81 4.43
C GLU A 68 -3.40 19.26 3.47
N ASN A 69 -3.60 19.44 2.17
CA ASN A 69 -2.59 19.11 1.17
C ASN A 69 -1.50 20.18 1.14
N LEU A 70 -0.26 19.76 1.37
CA LEU A 70 0.92 20.60 1.30
C LEU A 70 1.39 20.75 -0.15
N SER A 71 2.10 21.85 -0.43
CA SER A 71 2.73 22.09 -1.74
C SER A 71 3.76 21.01 -2.14
N THR A 72 4.23 20.23 -1.17
CA THR A 72 5.13 19.10 -1.36
C THR A 72 4.43 17.86 -1.92
N GLY A 73 3.09 17.83 -1.92
CA GLY A 73 2.26 16.68 -2.32
C GLY A 73 1.88 15.75 -1.17
N PHE A 74 2.34 16.03 0.05
CA PHE A 74 1.94 15.30 1.25
C PHE A 74 0.68 15.89 1.87
N LEU A 75 -0.08 15.03 2.55
CA LEU A 75 -1.21 15.40 3.39
C LEU A 75 -0.72 15.62 4.83
N GLN A 76 -1.01 16.78 5.40
CA GLN A 76 -0.82 17.06 6.82
C GLN A 76 -2.11 16.77 7.59
N ILE A 77 -2.01 16.01 8.68
CA ILE A 77 -3.12 15.65 9.57
C ILE A 77 -2.85 16.28 10.93
N THR A 78 -3.70 17.22 11.35
CA THR A 78 -3.53 17.97 12.60
C THR A 78 -4.66 17.68 13.57
N VAL A 79 -4.33 17.15 14.75
CA VAL A 79 -5.30 16.72 15.77
C VAL A 79 -6.07 17.92 16.32
N THR A 80 -7.40 17.87 16.26
CA THR A 80 -8.30 18.84 16.89
C THR A 80 -8.94 18.29 18.17
N SER A 81 -9.15 16.98 18.23
CA SER A 81 -9.74 16.24 19.35
C SER A 81 -9.24 14.80 19.32
N ALA A 82 -9.01 14.17 20.48
CA ALA A 82 -8.66 12.75 20.54
C ALA A 82 -9.11 12.11 21.86
N THR A 83 -9.56 10.86 21.79
CA THR A 83 -9.97 10.03 22.94
C THR A 83 -9.44 8.59 22.77
N GLY A 84 -9.37 7.82 23.86
CA GLY A 84 -8.85 6.46 23.84
C GLY A 84 -7.46 6.32 24.46
N ASN A 85 -6.89 5.11 24.40
CA ASN A 85 -5.57 4.84 24.96
C ASN A 85 -4.48 5.45 24.06
N ASN A 86 -3.48 6.10 24.67
CA ASN A 86 -2.38 6.77 23.97
C ASN A 86 -2.84 7.85 22.96
N ALA A 87 -3.99 8.48 23.22
CA ALA A 87 -4.50 9.55 22.38
C ALA A 87 -3.49 10.71 22.25
N PRO A 88 -3.17 11.17 21.03
CA PRO A 88 -2.25 12.27 20.82
C PRO A 88 -2.83 13.58 21.37
N ALA A 89 -1.94 14.50 21.75
CA ALA A 89 -2.37 15.82 22.22
C ALA A 89 -2.97 16.64 21.06
N ILE A 90 -3.92 17.55 21.39
CA ILE A 90 -4.43 18.54 20.43
C ILE A 90 -3.26 19.35 19.85
N GLY A 91 -3.28 19.56 18.54
CA GLY A 91 -2.21 20.23 17.79
C GLY A 91 -1.05 19.30 17.39
N SER A 92 -1.08 18.02 17.78
CA SER A 92 -0.14 17.04 17.22
C SER A 92 -0.34 16.92 15.73
N VAL A 93 0.76 16.72 15.00
CA VAL A 93 0.75 16.62 13.53
C VAL A 93 1.34 15.29 13.12
N THR A 94 0.69 14.64 12.15
CA THR A 94 1.31 13.58 11.35
C THR A 94 1.10 13.85 9.87
N TYR A 95 1.69 13.01 9.02
CA TYR A 95 1.70 13.18 7.59
C TYR A 95 1.45 11.87 6.87
N GLY A 96 0.87 11.99 5.68
CA GLY A 96 0.75 10.91 4.70
C GLY A 96 0.82 11.46 3.28
N PHE A 97 0.48 10.65 2.30
CA PHE A 97 0.20 11.14 0.95
C PHE A 97 -1.00 10.37 0.39
N GLU A 98 -1.86 11.05 -0.35
CA GLU A 98 -3.07 10.43 -0.93
C GLU A 98 -2.82 10.15 -2.42
N LEU A 99 -3.00 8.89 -2.82
CA LEU A 99 -3.30 8.53 -4.19
C LEU A 99 -4.77 8.12 -4.25
N SER A 100 -5.62 9.08 -4.60
CA SER A 100 -7.08 8.94 -4.57
C SER A 100 -7.56 7.66 -5.27
N GLY A 101 -8.40 6.88 -4.59
CA GLY A 101 -8.94 5.61 -5.12
C GLY A 101 -7.97 4.42 -5.01
N TYR A 102 -6.73 4.66 -4.58
CA TYR A 102 -5.68 3.66 -4.52
C TYR A 102 -5.19 3.46 -3.09
N MET A 103 -4.48 4.43 -2.50
CA MET A 103 -3.89 4.32 -1.17
C MET A 103 -3.72 5.68 -0.47
N LEU A 104 -3.65 5.64 0.86
CA LEU A 104 -3.23 6.76 1.71
C LEU A 104 -2.30 6.24 2.82
N PRO A 105 -1.02 5.97 2.52
CA PRO A 105 -0.08 5.68 3.58
C PRO A 105 0.16 6.93 4.43
N PHE A 106 0.10 6.76 5.76
CA PHE A 106 0.37 7.85 6.71
C PHE A 106 1.13 7.34 7.93
N VAL A 107 1.87 8.22 8.61
CA VAL A 107 2.64 7.84 9.81
C VAL A 107 1.74 7.83 11.04
N SER A 108 1.71 6.73 11.79
CA SER A 108 0.88 6.63 12.99
C SER A 108 1.39 7.55 14.11
N PHE A 109 0.46 8.12 14.88
CA PHE A 109 0.80 8.98 16.03
C PHE A 109 1.48 8.21 17.17
N SER A 110 1.18 6.92 17.32
CA SER A 110 1.61 6.11 18.46
C SER A 110 2.92 5.38 18.23
N GLU A 111 3.30 5.10 16.98
CA GLU A 111 4.41 4.18 16.70
C GLU A 111 5.47 4.73 15.73
N ASP A 112 5.28 5.91 15.14
CA ASP A 112 6.17 6.47 14.07
C ASP A 112 6.33 5.51 12.87
N LYS A 113 5.28 4.70 12.64
CA LYS A 113 5.24 3.70 11.57
C LYS A 113 4.34 4.17 10.45
N LEU A 114 4.78 3.99 9.22
CA LEU A 114 3.94 4.16 8.05
C LEU A 114 2.88 3.05 8.05
N LEU A 115 1.62 3.46 8.14
CA LEU A 115 0.46 2.59 8.05
C LEU A 115 -0.04 2.60 6.61
N PRO A 116 -0.06 1.43 5.94
CA PRO A 116 -0.83 1.24 4.73
C PRO A 116 -2.30 1.51 5.00
N THR A 117 -2.93 2.35 4.17
CA THR A 117 -4.39 2.35 4.08
C THR A 117 -4.85 2.46 2.62
N ILE A 118 -6.03 1.93 2.31
CA ILE A 118 -6.63 1.96 0.97
C ILE A 118 -8.12 2.24 1.05
N ILE A 119 -8.71 2.79 -0.01
CA ILE A 119 -10.17 2.83 -0.13
C ILE A 119 -10.64 1.43 -0.50
N SER A 120 -11.36 0.75 0.39
CA SER A 120 -11.87 -0.59 0.12
C SER A 120 -12.79 -0.58 -1.09
N GLY A 121 -12.42 -1.38 -2.09
CA GLY A 121 -13.19 -1.60 -3.30
C GLY A 121 -14.15 -2.77 -3.18
N ASN A 122 -14.52 -3.31 -4.34
CA ASN A 122 -15.33 -4.51 -4.40
C ASN A 122 -14.45 -5.76 -4.28
N CYS A 123 -15.03 -6.85 -3.82
CA CYS A 123 -14.41 -8.15 -3.95
C CYS A 123 -14.13 -8.45 -5.43
N PRO A 124 -12.92 -8.93 -5.77
CA PRO A 124 -12.59 -9.20 -7.16
C PRO A 124 -13.54 -10.26 -7.71
N THR A 125 -13.87 -10.14 -8.99
CA THR A 125 -14.74 -11.09 -9.71
C THR A 125 -13.95 -11.96 -10.68
N GLY A 126 -12.71 -11.60 -10.98
CA GLY A 126 -11.78 -12.33 -11.85
C GLY A 126 -10.51 -12.76 -11.14
N ASP A 127 -9.62 -13.40 -11.89
CA ASP A 127 -8.29 -13.77 -11.43
C ASP A 127 -7.46 -12.52 -11.10
N LEU A 128 -6.70 -12.60 -10.01
CA LEU A 128 -5.76 -11.59 -9.55
C LEU A 128 -4.35 -11.92 -9.99
N LYS A 129 -3.61 -10.88 -10.37
CA LYS A 129 -2.18 -10.92 -10.65
C LYS A 129 -1.55 -9.73 -9.97
N HIS A 130 -0.75 -9.98 -8.94
CA HIS A 130 -0.22 -8.92 -8.09
C HIS A 130 1.25 -9.17 -7.78
N ASN A 131 2.02 -8.09 -7.76
CA ASN A 131 3.33 -8.10 -7.15
C ASN A 131 3.19 -7.63 -5.72
N PHE A 132 3.83 -8.32 -4.77
CA PHE A 132 3.85 -7.91 -3.37
C PHE A 132 5.25 -7.52 -2.94
N ILE A 133 5.30 -6.57 -2.02
CA ILE A 133 6.50 -6.09 -1.38
C ILE A 133 6.27 -6.07 0.12
N VAL A 134 7.21 -6.67 0.85
CA VAL A 134 7.20 -6.61 2.31
C VAL A 134 7.54 -5.18 2.73
N SER A 135 6.53 -4.47 3.23
CA SER A 135 6.69 -3.08 3.66
C SER A 135 7.03 -2.97 5.15
N TYR A 136 6.68 -4.00 5.91
CA TYR A 136 6.96 -4.13 7.33
C TYR A 136 6.95 -5.62 7.69
N ALA A 137 7.96 -6.07 8.45
CA ALA A 137 7.86 -7.36 9.11
C ALA A 137 8.43 -7.33 10.53
N LYS A 138 7.69 -7.86 11.49
CA LYS A 138 8.16 -8.00 12.87
C LYS A 138 8.44 -9.47 13.14
N SER A 139 9.54 -9.76 13.83
CA SER A 139 9.88 -11.07 14.38
C SER A 139 10.47 -10.90 15.77
N ASN A 140 10.05 -11.72 16.71
CA ASN A 140 10.75 -11.83 18.00
C ASN A 140 12.04 -12.68 17.92
N SER A 141 12.31 -13.28 16.76
CA SER A 141 13.49 -14.11 16.54
C SER A 141 14.72 -13.23 16.30
N ALA A 142 15.66 -13.24 17.26
CA ALA A 142 16.92 -12.52 17.13
C ALA A 142 17.86 -13.12 16.06
N THR A 143 17.51 -14.27 15.49
CA THR A 143 18.33 -15.04 14.56
C THR A 143 17.74 -15.14 13.15
N SER A 144 16.52 -14.66 12.90
CA SER A 144 15.97 -14.63 11.54
C SER A 144 16.65 -13.56 10.69
N ASP A 145 17.04 -13.96 9.48
CA ASP A 145 17.41 -13.06 8.38
C ASP A 145 16.16 -12.90 7.50
N PHE A 146 15.88 -11.67 7.06
CA PHE A 146 14.79 -11.36 6.13
C PHE A 146 14.92 -12.10 4.80
N ASP A 147 16.15 -12.44 4.38
CA ASP A 147 16.38 -13.23 3.15
C ASP A 147 15.68 -14.59 3.19
N GLY A 148 15.57 -15.20 4.38
CA GLY A 148 14.90 -16.48 4.54
C GLY A 148 13.37 -16.40 4.48
N TRP A 149 12.82 -15.19 4.65
CA TRP A 149 11.38 -14.92 4.68
C TRP A 149 10.88 -14.46 3.30
N GLY A 150 11.79 -13.96 2.47
CA GLY A 150 11.46 -13.33 1.21
C GLY A 150 11.13 -11.86 1.40
N THR A 151 11.57 -11.02 0.46
CA THR A 151 11.38 -9.56 0.55
C THR A 151 10.32 -9.04 -0.41
N PHE A 152 10.00 -9.83 -1.44
CA PHE A 152 9.05 -9.48 -2.47
C PHE A 152 8.65 -10.72 -3.27
N GLY A 153 7.61 -10.58 -4.09
CA GLY A 153 7.27 -11.61 -5.05
C GLY A 153 5.99 -11.35 -5.81
N TYR A 154 5.39 -12.45 -6.27
CA TYR A 154 4.29 -12.43 -7.21
C TYR A 154 3.20 -13.43 -6.84
N TRP A 155 1.95 -13.02 -7.04
CA TRP A 155 0.73 -13.75 -6.76
C TRP A 155 -0.13 -13.88 -8.01
N GLU A 156 -0.62 -15.09 -8.26
CA GLU A 156 -1.58 -15.38 -9.32
C GLU A 156 -2.71 -16.27 -8.80
N SER A 157 -3.92 -15.74 -8.74
CA SER A 157 -5.08 -16.58 -8.42
C SER A 157 -5.65 -17.22 -9.68
N ASN A 158 -6.15 -18.44 -9.56
CA ASN A 158 -6.98 -19.11 -10.55
C ASN A 158 -8.31 -19.49 -9.88
N ARG A 159 -9.36 -18.74 -10.17
CA ARG A 159 -10.70 -18.94 -9.58
C ARG A 159 -11.44 -20.14 -10.15
N THR A 160 -11.04 -20.65 -11.32
CA THR A 160 -11.65 -21.88 -11.86
C THR A 160 -11.25 -23.09 -11.02
N ASN A 161 -10.02 -23.08 -10.52
CA ASN A 161 -9.44 -24.18 -9.75
C ASN A 161 -9.35 -23.87 -8.25
N ASN A 162 -9.75 -22.67 -7.82
CA ASN A 162 -9.58 -22.17 -6.45
C ASN A 162 -8.14 -22.34 -5.94
N THR A 163 -7.16 -21.94 -6.75
CA THR A 163 -5.74 -21.99 -6.37
C THR A 163 -5.13 -20.60 -6.40
N LEU A 164 -4.17 -20.34 -5.51
CA LEU A 164 -3.30 -19.18 -5.57
C LEU A 164 -1.87 -19.67 -5.77
N THR A 165 -1.16 -19.16 -6.75
CA THR A 165 0.29 -19.40 -6.90
C THR A 165 1.02 -18.21 -6.31
N VAL A 166 1.87 -18.46 -5.32
CA VAL A 166 2.75 -17.46 -4.73
C VAL A 166 4.19 -17.82 -5.03
N LYS A 167 4.92 -16.90 -5.65
CA LYS A 167 6.38 -16.99 -5.84
C LYS A 167 7.05 -15.97 -4.95
N VAL A 168 7.99 -16.42 -4.15
CA VAL A 168 8.72 -15.58 -3.19
C VAL A 168 10.18 -15.52 -3.59
N TYR A 169 10.75 -14.33 -3.55
CA TYR A 169 12.12 -14.06 -3.94
C TYR A 169 12.91 -13.47 -2.77
N ASP A 170 14.19 -13.82 -2.71
CA ASP A 170 15.14 -13.17 -1.81
C ASP A 170 15.51 -11.76 -2.33
N ARG A 171 16.29 -11.01 -1.55
CA ARG A 171 16.69 -9.65 -1.92
C ARG A 171 17.49 -9.59 -3.22
N ASN A 172 18.12 -10.69 -3.63
CA ASN A 172 18.94 -10.77 -4.84
C ASN A 172 18.14 -11.25 -6.07
N GLY A 173 16.82 -11.43 -5.94
CA GLY A 173 15.96 -11.90 -7.01
C GLY A 173 16.03 -13.40 -7.28
N ASN A 174 16.60 -14.19 -6.36
CA ASN A 174 16.53 -15.64 -6.45
C ASN A 174 15.18 -16.12 -5.93
N LEU A 175 14.52 -17.01 -6.68
CA LEU A 175 13.31 -17.68 -6.22
C LEU A 175 13.65 -18.55 -5.00
N THR A 176 13.12 -18.21 -3.83
CA THR A 176 13.31 -18.97 -2.60
C THR A 176 12.21 -19.99 -2.39
N ASN A 177 10.99 -19.66 -2.79
CA ASN A 177 9.84 -20.52 -2.57
C ASN A 177 8.76 -20.38 -3.63
N THR A 178 7.97 -21.43 -3.79
CA THR A 178 6.73 -21.43 -4.56
C THR A 178 5.67 -22.18 -3.79
N PHE A 179 4.59 -21.49 -3.46
CA PHE A 179 3.44 -22.06 -2.77
C PHE A 179 2.24 -22.11 -3.71
N THR A 180 1.41 -23.13 -3.57
CA THR A 180 0.15 -23.22 -4.29
C THR A 180 -0.99 -23.62 -3.36
N PRO A 181 -1.36 -22.76 -2.39
CA PRO A 181 -2.49 -23.05 -1.51
C PRO A 181 -3.79 -23.09 -2.30
N THR A 182 -4.74 -23.89 -1.78
CA THR A 182 -6.15 -23.75 -2.14
C THR A 182 -6.63 -22.42 -1.59
N PHE A 183 -7.17 -21.58 -2.47
CA PHE A 183 -7.55 -20.21 -2.15
C PHE A 183 -8.79 -19.82 -2.95
N ASP A 184 -9.90 -19.60 -2.24
CA ASP A 184 -11.16 -19.14 -2.83
C ASP A 184 -11.50 -17.74 -2.30
N ILE A 185 -10.98 -16.72 -2.99
CA ILE A 185 -11.26 -15.32 -2.68
C ILE A 185 -12.76 -15.01 -2.80
N GLY A 186 -13.44 -15.67 -3.73
CA GLY A 186 -14.83 -15.36 -4.06
C GLY A 186 -15.80 -15.70 -2.95
N ALA A 187 -15.61 -16.86 -2.31
CA ALA A 187 -16.49 -17.31 -1.24
C ALA A 187 -16.23 -16.60 0.10
N ALA A 188 -15.00 -16.15 0.34
CA ALA A 188 -14.55 -15.61 1.63
C ALA A 188 -14.41 -14.07 1.65
N CYS A 189 -14.45 -13.40 0.50
CA CYS A 189 -14.41 -11.95 0.45
C CYS A 189 -15.81 -11.32 0.64
N SER A 190 -15.89 -10.30 1.48
CA SER A 190 -17.07 -9.45 1.66
C SER A 190 -16.65 -7.98 1.72
N ASN A 191 -17.36 -7.11 0.98
CA ASN A 191 -17.10 -5.66 0.94
C ASN A 191 -15.62 -5.29 0.67
N GLY A 192 -14.95 -6.01 -0.22
CA GLY A 192 -13.55 -5.78 -0.54
C GLY A 192 -12.57 -6.19 0.55
N SER A 193 -13.04 -6.90 1.58
CA SER A 193 -12.19 -7.47 2.63
C SER A 193 -12.25 -8.99 2.57
N PHE A 194 -11.10 -9.63 2.77
CA PHE A 194 -10.96 -11.07 2.90
C PHE A 194 -10.34 -11.35 4.26
N PHE A 195 -10.89 -12.33 4.96
CA PHE A 195 -10.37 -12.80 6.23
C PHE A 195 -10.27 -14.32 6.18
N GLN A 196 -9.09 -14.84 6.49
CA GLN A 196 -8.86 -16.25 6.69
C GLN A 196 -8.21 -16.44 8.05
N ALA A 197 -9.01 -16.92 9.00
CA ALA A 197 -8.48 -17.47 10.24
C ALA A 197 -7.74 -18.76 9.92
N ASP A 198 -6.59 -18.96 10.55
CA ASP A 198 -5.92 -20.24 10.42
C ASP A 198 -6.66 -21.33 11.22
N GLN A 199 -6.73 -22.52 10.64
CA GLN A 199 -7.14 -23.73 11.36
C GLN A 199 -5.85 -24.49 11.66
N ASP A 200 -5.50 -24.62 12.94
CA ASP A 200 -4.32 -25.32 13.48
C ASP A 200 -3.10 -24.46 13.90
N GLY A 201 -3.30 -23.17 14.21
CA GLY A 201 -2.34 -22.38 15.01
C GLY A 201 -1.19 -21.70 14.25
N GLY A 202 -1.33 -21.47 12.95
CA GLY A 202 -0.48 -20.58 12.17
C GLY A 202 -1.05 -19.16 12.08
N GLU A 203 -1.17 -18.61 10.87
CA GLU A 203 -1.20 -17.16 10.62
C GLU A 203 -2.59 -16.65 10.22
N ASP A 204 -3.15 -15.78 11.06
CA ASP A 204 -4.36 -15.05 10.70
C ASP A 204 -4.03 -14.09 9.57
N THR A 205 -4.85 -14.18 8.53
CA THR A 205 -4.60 -13.49 7.27
C THR A 205 -5.76 -12.58 6.96
N THR A 206 -5.47 -11.31 6.70
CA THR A 206 -6.46 -10.35 6.23
C THR A 206 -5.98 -9.64 4.98
N ALA A 207 -6.88 -9.43 4.03
CA ALA A 207 -6.60 -8.67 2.83
C ALA A 207 -7.69 -7.63 2.60
N TYR A 208 -7.28 -6.44 2.15
CA TYR A 208 -8.19 -5.38 1.72
C TYR A 208 -7.88 -5.07 0.28
N PHE A 209 -8.88 -5.14 -0.60
CA PHE A 209 -8.77 -4.80 -2.01
C PHE A 209 -9.14 -3.34 -2.19
N SER A 210 -8.33 -2.58 -2.91
CA SER A 210 -8.64 -1.19 -3.26
C SER A 210 -9.59 -1.11 -4.44
N GLU A 211 -10.29 0.01 -4.58
CA GLU A 211 -11.13 0.30 -5.76
C GLU A 211 -10.35 0.24 -7.09
N SER A 212 -9.07 0.56 -7.03
CA SER A 212 -8.20 0.70 -8.20
C SER A 212 -7.28 -0.50 -8.44
N GLY A 213 -7.53 -1.62 -7.75
CA GLY A 213 -6.85 -2.89 -8.01
C GLY A 213 -5.64 -3.18 -7.12
N GLY A 214 -5.03 -2.19 -6.44
CA GLY A 214 -4.07 -2.47 -5.36
C GLY A 214 -4.71 -3.18 -4.18
N LEU A 215 -3.91 -3.73 -3.26
CA LEU A 215 -4.41 -4.38 -2.05
C LEU A 215 -3.39 -4.29 -0.90
N ILE A 216 -3.89 -4.32 0.33
CA ILE A 216 -3.06 -4.51 1.53
C ILE A 216 -3.24 -5.94 1.99
N TRP A 217 -2.14 -6.64 2.21
CA TRP A 217 -2.12 -7.96 2.79
C TRP A 217 -1.47 -7.88 4.18
N HIS A 218 -2.11 -8.49 5.16
CA HIS A 218 -1.66 -8.50 6.54
C HIS A 218 -1.68 -9.94 7.05
N GLN A 219 -0.55 -10.37 7.61
CA GLN A 219 -0.40 -11.65 8.26
C GLN A 219 0.06 -11.45 9.70
N GLU A 220 -0.59 -12.14 10.62
CA GLU A 220 -0.20 -12.21 12.01
C GLU A 220 -0.13 -13.67 12.46
N SER A 221 1.06 -14.10 12.84
CA SER A 221 1.31 -15.41 13.41
C SER A 221 1.52 -15.31 14.91
N THR A 222 0.68 -15.99 15.67
CA THR A 222 0.79 -16.03 17.13
C THR A 222 1.92 -16.94 17.62
N THR A 223 2.33 -17.93 16.81
CA THR A 223 3.30 -18.97 17.17
C THR A 223 4.74 -18.44 17.19
N ASP A 224 5.14 -17.68 16.16
CA ASP A 224 6.46 -17.02 16.06
C ASP A 224 6.39 -15.50 16.31
N GLN A 225 5.22 -14.99 16.68
CA GLN A 225 4.94 -13.56 16.88
C GLN A 225 5.37 -12.72 15.66
N ARG A 226 5.17 -13.28 14.47
CA ARG A 226 5.43 -12.60 13.21
C ARG A 226 4.24 -11.73 12.83
N ILE A 227 4.53 -10.49 12.45
CA ILE A 227 3.53 -9.61 11.83
C ILE A 227 4.13 -9.11 10.53
N GLU A 228 3.41 -9.28 9.43
CA GLU A 228 3.83 -8.85 8.10
C GLU A 228 2.74 -7.98 7.48
N ASN A 229 3.16 -6.87 6.87
CA ASN A 229 2.29 -6.04 6.06
C ASN A 229 2.89 -5.90 4.68
N ASP A 230 2.15 -6.36 3.68
CA ASP A 230 2.53 -6.22 2.29
C ASP A 230 1.61 -5.21 1.62
N PHE A 231 2.24 -4.34 0.86
CA PHE A 231 1.51 -3.71 -0.22
C PHE A 231 1.64 -4.60 -1.44
N MET A 232 0.49 -4.86 -2.05
CA MET A 232 0.47 -5.50 -3.33
C MET A 232 -0.21 -4.59 -4.34
N ILE A 233 0.39 -4.52 -5.51
CA ILE A 233 -0.11 -3.72 -6.61
C ILE A 233 -0.38 -4.64 -7.79
N PRO A 234 -1.34 -4.28 -8.67
CA PRO A 234 -1.57 -5.02 -9.88
C PRO A 234 -0.25 -5.19 -10.61
N TYR A 235 -0.10 -6.37 -11.17
CA TYR A 235 0.94 -6.63 -12.13
C TYR A 235 0.80 -5.67 -13.32
N ASP A 236 1.92 -5.11 -13.79
CA ASP A 236 1.97 -4.20 -14.94
C ASP A 236 2.79 -4.82 -16.09
N ASP A 237 2.16 -4.94 -17.26
CA ASP A 237 2.74 -5.40 -18.51
C ASP A 237 3.50 -4.30 -19.28
N GLY A 238 3.36 -3.05 -18.86
CA GLY A 238 3.77 -1.86 -19.61
C GLY A 238 5.24 -1.47 -19.47
N ILE A 239 5.98 -2.09 -18.56
CA ILE A 239 7.38 -1.73 -18.28
C ILE A 239 8.31 -2.51 -19.21
N SER A 240 8.80 -1.81 -20.23
CA SER A 240 9.76 -2.31 -21.20
C SER A 240 11.19 -1.82 -20.94
N SER A 241 11.34 -0.75 -20.15
CA SER A 241 12.64 -0.16 -19.79
C SER A 241 12.55 0.65 -18.51
N VAL A 242 13.65 0.70 -17.75
CA VAL A 242 13.76 1.48 -16.52
C VAL A 242 13.67 2.99 -16.74
N SER A 243 13.95 3.47 -17.96
CA SER A 243 13.79 4.88 -18.33
C SER A 243 12.34 5.36 -18.36
N GLN A 244 11.36 4.43 -18.38
CA GLN A 244 9.95 4.80 -18.20
C GLN A 244 9.66 5.32 -16.79
N LEU A 245 10.56 5.08 -15.84
CA LEU A 245 10.46 5.53 -14.46
C LEU A 245 11.16 6.89 -14.24
N ASP A 246 11.69 7.51 -15.29
CA ASP A 246 12.39 8.78 -15.18
C ASP A 246 11.43 9.89 -14.77
N GLY A 247 11.76 10.61 -13.70
CA GLY A 247 10.87 11.61 -13.15
C GLY A 247 11.19 12.02 -11.73
N ASN A 248 10.22 12.70 -11.12
CA ASN A 248 10.29 13.08 -9.71
C ASN A 248 9.17 12.40 -8.95
N TYR A 249 9.48 11.91 -7.76
CA TYR A 249 8.55 11.20 -6.90
C TYR A 249 8.58 11.80 -5.48
N ILE A 250 7.52 11.54 -4.73
CA ILE A 250 7.50 11.67 -3.27
C ILE A 250 7.25 10.32 -2.65
N GLY A 251 7.54 10.20 -1.36
CA GLY A 251 7.19 8.99 -0.66
C GLY A 251 7.77 8.91 0.73
N TYR A 252 7.83 7.67 1.23
CA TYR A 252 8.53 7.33 2.46
C TYR A 252 9.54 6.22 2.20
N THR A 253 10.70 6.33 2.86
CA THR A 253 11.53 5.16 3.14
C THR A 253 11.16 4.63 4.52
N ILE A 254 11.13 3.30 4.65
CA ILE A 254 10.88 2.57 5.88
C ILE A 254 12.14 1.78 6.16
N SER A 255 12.68 1.93 7.36
CA SER A 255 13.85 1.19 7.80
C SER A 255 13.64 0.66 9.20
N GLY A 256 14.06 -0.57 9.49
CA GLY A 256 13.91 -1.12 10.83
C GLY A 256 14.57 -2.46 11.03
N ASN A 257 14.77 -2.82 12.30
CA ASN A 257 15.59 -3.97 12.70
C ASN A 257 14.84 -5.27 12.95
N GLY A 258 13.68 -5.44 12.32
CA GLY A 258 12.83 -6.63 12.43
C GLY A 258 12.21 -6.88 13.81
N GLN A 259 12.72 -6.30 14.91
CA GLN A 259 12.22 -6.62 16.26
C GLN A 259 11.16 -5.66 16.76
N THR A 260 11.40 -4.35 16.71
CA THR A 260 10.44 -3.37 17.25
C THR A 260 10.53 -1.97 16.66
N ASN A 261 11.67 -1.59 16.08
CA ASN A 261 11.95 -0.19 15.78
C ASN A 261 11.97 0.01 14.26
N TYR A 262 10.91 0.64 13.78
CA TYR A 262 10.79 1.10 12.40
C TYR A 262 10.79 2.62 12.39
N THR A 263 11.43 3.20 11.39
CA THR A 263 11.47 4.63 11.17
C THR A 263 11.01 4.92 9.75
N SER A 264 10.03 5.81 9.65
CA SER A 264 9.46 6.26 8.39
C SER A 264 10.02 7.63 8.05
N THR A 265 10.80 7.75 6.99
CA THR A 265 11.43 9.01 6.59
C THR A 265 10.79 9.54 5.31
N PRO A 266 10.21 10.75 5.32
CA PRO A 266 9.66 11.35 4.10
C PRO A 266 10.79 11.73 3.15
N VAL A 267 10.60 11.44 1.87
CA VAL A 267 11.60 11.63 0.83
C VAL A 267 11.03 12.34 -0.40
N ASN A 268 11.90 13.12 -1.03
CA ASN A 268 11.75 13.57 -2.41
C ASN A 268 12.77 12.80 -3.25
N VAL A 269 12.33 12.27 -4.38
CA VAL A 269 13.12 11.34 -5.18
C VAL A 269 13.24 11.86 -6.59
N SER A 270 14.46 11.81 -7.13
CA SER A 270 14.72 12.03 -8.54
C SER A 270 15.19 10.73 -9.15
N VAL A 271 14.60 10.38 -10.29
CA VAL A 271 14.89 9.14 -11.01
C VAL A 271 15.41 9.48 -12.39
N SER A 272 16.54 8.89 -12.75
CA SER A 272 17.09 8.99 -14.09
C SER A 272 17.78 7.69 -14.48
N ASN A 273 17.34 7.12 -15.60
CA ASN A 273 17.82 5.88 -16.18
C ASN A 273 17.93 4.74 -15.14
N GLY A 274 16.86 4.56 -14.35
CA GLY A 274 16.78 3.53 -13.30
C GLY A 274 17.56 3.85 -12.02
N VAL A 275 18.22 5.00 -11.90
CA VAL A 275 18.89 5.45 -10.67
C VAL A 275 17.94 6.32 -9.85
N PHE A 276 17.58 5.86 -8.66
CA PHE A 276 16.72 6.55 -7.71
C PHE A 276 17.61 7.25 -6.67
N THR A 277 17.52 8.57 -6.60
CA THR A 277 18.22 9.37 -5.59
C THR A 277 17.22 9.99 -4.63
N LEU A 278 17.24 9.57 -3.37
CA LEU A 278 16.27 9.93 -2.35
C LEU A 278 16.90 10.94 -1.39
N LYS A 279 16.21 12.07 -1.16
CA LYS A 279 16.61 13.09 -0.19
C LYS A 279 15.53 13.28 0.85
N LYS A 280 15.92 13.37 2.13
CA LYS A 280 14.98 13.74 3.20
C LYS A 280 14.35 15.08 2.86
N VAL A 281 13.05 15.21 3.08
CA VAL A 281 12.31 16.45 2.83
C VAL A 281 11.66 16.94 4.11
N ASN A 282 11.80 18.24 4.38
CA ASN A 282 10.97 18.91 5.36
C ASN A 282 9.58 19.13 4.74
N LEU A 283 8.56 18.44 5.26
CA LEU A 283 7.24 18.38 4.64
C LEU A 283 6.54 19.74 4.54
N VAL A 284 6.76 20.62 5.52
CA VAL A 284 6.14 21.96 5.59
C VAL A 284 6.80 22.94 4.64
N THR A 285 8.14 22.97 4.61
CA THR A 285 8.90 23.95 3.82
C THR A 285 9.27 23.46 2.42
N GLY A 286 9.17 22.16 2.17
CA GLY A 286 9.64 21.49 0.96
C GLY A 286 11.16 21.46 0.79
N VAL A 287 11.92 22.00 1.74
CA VAL A 287 13.38 21.99 1.69
C VAL A 287 13.88 20.55 1.80
N THR A 288 14.71 20.15 0.85
CA THR A 288 15.40 18.86 0.87
C THR A 288 16.74 18.98 1.56
N ALA A 289 17.18 17.91 2.21
CA ALA A 289 18.53 17.82 2.75
C ALA A 289 19.57 18.02 1.62
N GLY A 290 20.71 18.64 1.97
CA GLY A 290 21.81 18.83 1.02
C GLY A 290 22.40 17.49 0.55
N SER A 291 22.50 16.52 1.45
CA SER A 291 22.98 15.17 1.20
C SER A 291 21.89 14.18 0.77
N THR A 292 22.32 13.12 0.10
CA THR A 292 21.49 11.96 -0.23
C THR A 292 21.14 11.21 1.05
N HIS A 293 19.87 10.86 1.22
CA HIS A 293 19.46 9.97 2.29
C HIS A 293 19.76 8.51 1.95
N SER A 294 19.33 8.11 0.76
CA SER A 294 19.60 6.80 0.17
C SER A 294 19.55 6.86 -1.34
N SER A 295 20.19 5.90 -1.99
CA SER A 295 20.06 5.68 -3.43
C SER A 295 19.96 4.20 -3.75
N PHE A 296 19.23 3.88 -4.81
CA PHE A 296 19.17 2.54 -5.35
C PHE A 296 19.09 2.58 -6.88
N THR A 297 19.50 1.49 -7.52
CA THR A 297 19.44 1.33 -8.98
C THR A 297 18.58 0.14 -9.33
N LEU A 298 17.66 0.29 -10.28
CA LEU A 298 16.91 -0.82 -10.89
C LEU A 298 17.48 -1.12 -12.28
N ASN A 299 17.70 -2.39 -12.58
CA ASN A 299 18.46 -2.79 -13.78
C ASN A 299 17.69 -3.75 -14.68
N ALA A 300 16.93 -4.69 -14.13
CA ALA A 300 16.27 -5.73 -14.91
C ALA A 300 14.98 -6.19 -14.28
N GLU A 301 14.05 -6.65 -15.12
CA GLU A 301 12.90 -7.43 -14.70
C GLU A 301 13.38 -8.81 -14.21
N ILE A 302 12.78 -9.30 -13.14
CA ILE A 302 13.01 -10.66 -12.71
C ILE A 302 12.35 -11.60 -13.73
N SER A 303 13.11 -12.60 -14.19
CA SER A 303 12.65 -13.47 -15.28
C SER A 303 11.33 -14.14 -14.95
N GLY A 304 10.30 -13.87 -15.76
CA GLY A 304 8.97 -14.47 -15.63
C GLY A 304 8.08 -13.81 -14.58
N THR A 305 8.43 -12.60 -14.11
CA THR A 305 7.60 -11.76 -13.24
C THR A 305 7.56 -10.35 -13.79
N ARG A 306 6.44 -9.93 -14.36
CA ARG A 306 6.34 -8.58 -14.95
C ARG A 306 5.88 -7.56 -13.92
N GLY A 307 6.36 -6.33 -14.10
CA GLY A 307 6.20 -5.27 -13.10
C GLY A 307 7.06 -5.45 -11.85
N LEU A 308 7.91 -6.48 -11.78
CA LEU A 308 8.84 -6.73 -10.68
C LEU A 308 10.28 -6.55 -11.18
N LEU A 309 10.90 -5.44 -10.78
CA LEU A 309 12.28 -5.12 -11.12
C LEU A 309 13.20 -5.40 -9.94
N GLN A 310 14.44 -5.81 -10.24
CA GLN A 310 15.49 -5.97 -9.25
C GLN A 310 16.59 -4.94 -9.41
N GLY A 311 17.30 -4.72 -8.30
CA GLY A 311 18.27 -3.67 -8.17
C GLY A 311 19.22 -3.85 -7.01
N LEU A 312 19.93 -2.75 -6.71
CA LEU A 312 20.84 -2.64 -5.58
C LEU A 312 20.58 -1.32 -4.85
N VAL A 313 20.53 -1.37 -3.53
CA VAL A 313 20.72 -0.19 -2.68
C VAL A 313 22.21 0.15 -2.71
N THR A 314 22.53 1.33 -3.24
CA THR A 314 23.90 1.79 -3.51
C THR A 314 24.42 2.77 -2.46
N GLU A 315 23.52 3.42 -1.72
CA GLU A 315 23.86 4.34 -0.65
C GLU A 315 22.75 4.35 0.40
N TYR A 316 23.13 4.33 1.67
CA TYR A 316 22.22 4.59 2.78
C TYR A 316 23.02 5.19 3.94
N ASP A 317 22.77 6.46 4.24
CA ASP A 317 23.37 7.25 5.33
C ASP A 317 24.91 7.11 5.46
N GLU A 318 25.63 8.15 5.02
CA GLU A 318 27.07 8.36 4.70
C GLU A 318 28.18 7.65 5.52
N THR A 319 27.84 6.89 6.55
CA THR A 319 28.76 6.26 7.50
C THR A 319 29.05 4.78 7.22
N VAL A 320 28.27 4.09 6.37
CA VAL A 320 28.48 2.66 6.09
C VAL A 320 29.13 2.46 4.72
N ALA A 321 30.37 2.00 4.71
CA ALA A 321 31.15 1.83 3.50
C ALA A 321 30.73 0.59 2.69
N ASN A 322 30.33 0.80 1.44
CA ASN A 322 30.49 -0.09 0.29
C ASN A 322 29.82 -1.47 0.29
N ASN A 323 28.74 -1.69 1.03
CA ASN A 323 27.95 -2.90 0.88
C ASN A 323 26.77 -2.58 -0.04
N ASN A 324 26.72 -3.13 -1.25
CA ASN A 324 25.49 -3.07 -2.02
C ASN A 324 24.58 -4.20 -1.56
N GLU A 325 23.33 -3.90 -1.24
CA GLU A 325 22.34 -4.91 -0.88
C GLU A 325 21.22 -4.95 -1.91
N GLY A 326 20.69 -6.14 -2.14
CA GLY A 326 19.63 -6.35 -3.12
C GLY A 326 18.32 -5.64 -2.74
N ILE A 327 17.59 -5.18 -3.75
CA ILE A 327 16.25 -4.61 -3.62
C ILE A 327 15.38 -5.10 -4.79
N GLY A 328 14.13 -5.43 -4.50
CA GLY A 328 13.09 -5.66 -5.51
C GLY A 328 12.03 -4.58 -5.43
N CYS A 329 11.49 -4.18 -6.58
CA CYS A 329 10.44 -3.19 -6.66
C CYS A 329 9.29 -3.68 -7.53
N ALA A 330 8.08 -3.59 -6.99
CA ALA A 330 6.84 -3.69 -7.72
C ALA A 330 6.48 -2.31 -8.27
N ILE A 331 6.08 -2.27 -9.53
CA ILE A 331 5.71 -1.02 -10.21
C ILE A 331 4.32 -1.16 -10.85
N ASP A 332 3.53 -0.10 -10.73
CA ASP A 332 2.24 0.09 -11.39
C ASP A 332 2.25 1.46 -12.07
N LEU A 333 2.42 1.49 -13.40
CA LEU A 333 2.38 2.72 -14.18
C LEU A 333 0.94 3.18 -14.33
N ASN A 334 0.70 4.48 -14.18
CA ASN A 334 -0.65 5.05 -14.23
C ASN A 334 -1.63 4.32 -13.29
N ALA A 335 -1.17 4.05 -12.07
CA ALA A 335 -1.90 3.32 -11.03
C ALA A 335 -3.33 3.85 -10.86
N GLY A 336 -4.32 2.98 -10.97
CA GLY A 336 -5.74 3.34 -10.88
C GLY A 336 -6.23 4.34 -11.94
N ASN A 337 -5.54 4.46 -13.07
CA ASN A 337 -5.78 5.51 -14.09
C ASN A 337 -5.62 6.94 -13.55
N SER A 338 -4.82 7.13 -12.51
CA SER A 338 -4.60 8.43 -11.87
C SER A 338 -3.67 9.37 -12.64
N GLY A 339 -2.98 8.86 -13.66
CA GLY A 339 -1.84 9.52 -14.30
C GLY A 339 -0.58 9.53 -13.45
N LYS A 340 -0.56 8.81 -12.31
CA LYS A 340 0.60 8.67 -11.44
C LYS A 340 1.14 7.26 -11.45
N ASP A 341 2.46 7.13 -11.37
CA ASP A 341 3.13 5.86 -11.20
C ASP A 341 3.33 5.58 -9.72
N VAL A 342 3.14 4.33 -9.32
CA VAL A 342 3.41 3.82 -7.98
C VAL A 342 4.58 2.86 -8.04
N ILE A 343 5.55 3.05 -7.16
CA ILE A 343 6.72 2.18 -7.02
C ILE A 343 6.84 1.80 -5.55
N ILE A 344 6.77 0.50 -5.28
CA ILE A 344 6.95 -0.04 -3.94
C ILE A 344 8.17 -0.95 -3.99
N CYS A 345 9.10 -0.74 -3.08
CA CYS A 345 10.36 -1.48 -3.04
C CYS A 345 10.59 -2.10 -1.68
N GLY A 346 11.25 -3.26 -1.68
CA GLY A 346 11.62 -4.01 -0.48
C GLY A 346 12.97 -4.67 -0.70
N GLY A 347 13.82 -4.60 0.31
CA GLY A 347 15.19 -5.08 0.26
C GLY A 347 15.82 -4.93 1.63
N MET A 348 17.14 -4.73 1.65
CA MET A 348 17.84 -4.55 2.91
C MET A 348 18.71 -3.31 2.95
N LEU A 349 18.93 -2.82 4.17
CA LEU A 349 19.93 -1.80 4.43
C LEU A 349 21.33 -2.38 4.23
N PRO A 350 22.24 -1.57 3.64
CA PRO A 350 23.64 -1.92 3.48
C PRO A 350 24.42 -1.80 4.79
N ASP A 351 24.04 -2.57 5.81
CA ASP A 351 24.60 -2.49 7.17
C ASP A 351 25.47 -3.71 7.54
N GLY A 352 25.54 -4.70 6.65
CA GLY A 352 26.29 -5.95 6.82
C GLY A 352 25.68 -6.95 7.79
N THR A 353 24.56 -6.64 8.46
CA THR A 353 23.92 -7.54 9.45
C THR A 353 22.83 -8.41 8.85
N LYS A 354 22.31 -8.03 7.68
CA LYS A 354 21.17 -8.67 7.00
C LYS A 354 19.87 -8.72 7.80
N LYS A 355 19.77 -7.90 8.85
CA LYS A 355 18.58 -7.88 9.74
C LYS A 355 17.74 -6.63 9.59
N ASN A 356 18.17 -5.70 8.74
CA ASN A 356 17.52 -4.42 8.61
C ASN A 356 16.77 -4.34 7.28
N LEU A 357 15.44 -4.37 7.36
CA LEU A 357 14.55 -4.17 6.23
C LEU A 357 14.73 -2.74 5.72
N TYR A 358 14.79 -2.61 4.40
CA TYR A 358 14.61 -1.34 3.70
C TYR A 358 13.40 -1.48 2.79
N SER A 359 12.44 -0.58 2.95
CA SER A 359 11.32 -0.48 2.02
C SER A 359 11.14 0.97 1.58
N ALA A 360 10.59 1.17 0.39
CA ALA A 360 10.24 2.49 -0.12
C ALA A 360 8.87 2.43 -0.77
N ILE A 361 8.05 3.46 -0.54
CA ILE A 361 6.74 3.61 -1.19
C ILE A 361 6.74 4.98 -1.84
N LEU A 362 6.72 5.00 -3.17
CA LEU A 362 6.93 6.19 -3.97
C LEU A 362 5.75 6.42 -4.93
N VAL A 363 5.39 7.68 -5.13
CA VAL A 363 4.37 8.12 -6.09
C VAL A 363 4.93 9.25 -6.93
N SER A 364 4.74 9.18 -8.25
CA SER A 364 5.22 10.22 -9.17
C SER A 364 4.50 11.55 -8.93
N LYS A 365 5.23 12.67 -9.03
CA LYS A 365 4.71 14.03 -8.81
C LYS A 365 3.78 14.52 -9.90
#